data_AF-A0A1Y1VW34-F1
#
_entry.id   AF-A0A1Y1VW34-F1
#
_cell.length_a   1.000
_cell.length_b   1.000
_cell.length_c   1.000
_cell.angle_alpha   90.00
_cell.angle_beta   90.00
_cell.angle_gamma   90.00
#
_symmetry.space_group_name_H-M   'P 1'
#
loop_
_entity.id
_entity.type
_entity.pdbx_description
1 polymer ?
#
loop_
_entity_poly.entity_id
_entity_poly.type
_entity_poly.pdbx_seq_one_letter_code
_entity_poly.pdbx_strand_id
1 'polypeptide(L)'
;MKKDWDDWTDNEEEAICLFCDKKDIPTNIFSHMTSEHNFNFTKLRIREKMDFYECIKLLNYIRRNVKENPAFTMDTNITKTELKSILEDDINLQPVLMDDALLYEMELIKKLQDTEEKLKKMEQAFNEYKQVVQKTFLDKLENNDNLELPELEDNENKKENESESESDHEYIDSDLENGDYYFTSYANTDIHIQMLQDSVRTSSYRDFFYNNKSFFKGKTVLDVGCGTGILSMFAAKAGAKKVYSVDNSSIIAKARKNVKENGLDDIITLYYGQVEDIVLPEKVDVIVSEWMGYFLLFEGMLDSVIKARDKWLVEGGLMAPSDTSIILSLIENEDWINSYYNYWNDVYGFKMTSMKKEYILDGQVAVLKPESIISDEVKVKSWDLNKASIEDLSFTSEFKFTCSKNARVHGICGYFDITFRNPKESTFEDVYFSTSLLCKPTHWKQCTFILENAFNVQQGEIIQGTITVTRLKRNHRDLKVDLSLSRASSNEILLDKVRYFVR
;
A
#
# COMPACT_ATOMS: atom_id res chain seq x y z
N MET A 1 -16.12 -22.35 -41.31
CA MET A 1 -16.26 -23.53 -40.43
C MET A 1 -16.26 -23.02 -39.00
N LYS A 2 -17.39 -23.14 -38.30
CA LYS A 2 -17.45 -22.91 -36.85
C LYS A 2 -16.62 -24.01 -36.18
N LYS A 3 -15.62 -23.65 -35.39
CA LYS A 3 -15.02 -24.54 -34.39
C LYS A 3 -15.58 -24.08 -33.05
N ASP A 4 -16.21 -25.03 -32.37
CA ASP A 4 -16.88 -24.86 -31.10
C ASP A 4 -15.87 -24.51 -29.98
N TRP A 5 -16.37 -23.71 -29.03
CA TRP A 5 -15.65 -23.02 -27.96
C TRP A 5 -15.62 -23.82 -26.64
N ASP A 6 -15.51 -25.15 -26.70
CA ASP A 6 -15.61 -26.01 -25.50
C ASP A 6 -14.27 -26.61 -25.01
N ASP A 7 -13.14 -26.37 -25.68
CA ASP A 7 -11.87 -27.07 -25.36
C ASP A 7 -10.71 -26.13 -24.94
N TRP A 8 -10.96 -25.16 -24.06
CA TRP A 8 -9.88 -24.43 -23.37
C TRP A 8 -10.13 -24.40 -21.87
N THR A 9 -9.75 -25.48 -21.20
CA THR A 9 -9.63 -25.55 -19.74
C THR A 9 -8.46 -24.67 -19.28
N ASP A 10 -8.69 -23.91 -18.22
CA ASP A 10 -7.67 -23.18 -17.47
C ASP A 10 -6.47 -24.10 -17.19
N ASN A 11 -5.27 -23.74 -17.66
CA ASN A 11 -4.04 -24.37 -17.18
C ASN A 11 -3.76 -23.84 -15.77
N GLU A 12 -4.53 -24.33 -14.79
CA GLU A 12 -4.06 -24.50 -13.42
C GLU A 12 -2.87 -25.49 -13.47
N GLU A 13 -1.83 -25.26 -12.66
CA GLU A 13 -0.67 -26.16 -12.65
C GLU A 13 -1.12 -27.58 -12.28
N GLU A 14 -0.93 -28.54 -13.20
CA GLU A 14 -1.32 -29.94 -12.98
C GLU A 14 -0.53 -30.54 -11.81
N ALA A 15 -1.25 -31.00 -10.79
CA ALA A 15 -0.71 -31.78 -9.69
C ALA A 15 -0.74 -33.28 -10.00
N ILE A 16 0.21 -34.02 -9.40
CA ILE A 16 0.29 -35.48 -9.49
C ILE A 16 -0.03 -36.08 -8.13
N CYS A 17 -0.94 -37.07 -8.10
CA CYS A 17 -1.27 -37.84 -6.92
C CYS A 17 -0.01 -38.41 -6.23
N LEU A 18 -0.08 -38.55 -4.90
CA LEU A 18 1.04 -39.07 -4.13
C LEU A 18 1.27 -40.57 -4.30
N PHE A 19 0.23 -41.34 -4.66
CA PHE A 19 0.23 -42.80 -4.66
C PHE A 19 0.01 -43.45 -6.03
N CYS A 20 -0.33 -42.67 -7.06
CA CYS A 20 -0.53 -43.19 -8.42
C CYS A 20 -0.28 -42.12 -9.50
N ASP A 21 -0.37 -42.51 -10.76
CA ASP A 21 -0.07 -41.66 -11.92
C ASP A 21 -1.19 -40.67 -12.29
N LYS A 22 -2.24 -40.53 -11.47
CA LYS A 22 -3.35 -39.61 -11.71
C LYS A 22 -2.84 -38.16 -11.63
N LYS A 23 -3.10 -37.40 -12.70
CA LYS A 23 -2.87 -35.96 -12.80
C LYS A 23 -4.18 -35.20 -12.91
N ASP A 24 -4.26 -34.08 -12.23
CA ASP A 24 -5.43 -33.21 -12.18
C ASP A 24 -5.06 -31.90 -11.46
N ILE A 25 -5.99 -30.97 -11.34
CA ILE A 25 -5.79 -29.78 -10.52
C ILE A 25 -5.61 -30.16 -9.03
N PRO A 26 -4.83 -29.40 -8.22
CA PRO A 26 -4.49 -29.76 -6.84
C PRO A 26 -5.68 -30.17 -5.96
N THR A 27 -6.79 -29.43 -6.05
CA THR A 27 -8.04 -29.70 -5.32
C THR A 27 -8.66 -31.05 -5.66
N ASN A 28 -8.64 -31.43 -6.93
CA ASN A 28 -9.10 -32.74 -7.40
C ASN A 28 -8.17 -33.86 -6.96
N ILE A 29 -6.85 -33.62 -6.94
CA ILE A 29 -5.88 -34.60 -6.45
C ILE A 29 -6.05 -34.87 -4.95
N PHE A 30 -6.29 -33.86 -4.12
CA PHE A 30 -6.60 -34.07 -2.70
C PHE A 30 -7.88 -34.90 -2.49
N SER A 31 -8.90 -34.65 -3.31
CA SER A 31 -10.16 -35.41 -3.29
C SER A 31 -9.93 -36.87 -3.72
N HIS A 32 -9.14 -37.09 -4.78
CA HIS A 32 -8.77 -38.41 -5.28
C HIS A 32 -7.96 -39.22 -4.26
N MET A 33 -7.01 -38.61 -3.54
CA MET A 33 -6.27 -39.29 -2.46
C MET A 33 -7.21 -39.77 -1.34
N THR A 34 -8.26 -39.00 -1.05
CA THR A 34 -9.24 -39.37 -0.04
C THR A 34 -10.12 -40.53 -0.50
N SER A 35 -10.57 -40.55 -1.76
CA SER A 35 -11.50 -41.58 -2.25
C SER A 35 -10.81 -42.89 -2.62
N GLU A 36 -9.66 -42.84 -3.29
CA GLU A 36 -9.00 -44.02 -3.86
C GLU A 36 -7.86 -44.57 -3.00
N HIS A 37 -7.25 -43.73 -2.16
CA HIS A 37 -6.03 -44.09 -1.41
C HIS A 37 -6.23 -44.10 0.11
N ASN A 38 -7.45 -43.88 0.61
CA ASN A 38 -7.79 -43.74 2.03
C ASN A 38 -6.90 -42.72 2.78
N PHE A 39 -6.37 -41.74 2.04
CA PHE A 39 -5.41 -40.77 2.53
C PHE A 39 -5.95 -39.35 2.38
N ASN A 40 -6.35 -38.77 3.50
CA ASN A 40 -6.83 -37.39 3.58
C ASN A 40 -5.75 -36.51 4.22
N PHE A 41 -4.93 -35.91 3.36
CA PHE A 41 -3.83 -35.05 3.77
C PHE A 41 -4.31 -33.88 4.64
N THR A 42 -5.40 -33.21 4.25
CA THR A 42 -5.97 -32.06 4.99
C THR A 42 -6.37 -32.44 6.40
N LYS A 43 -7.04 -33.59 6.57
CA LYS A 43 -7.45 -34.10 7.88
C LYS A 43 -6.25 -34.43 8.77
N LEU A 44 -5.20 -35.04 8.21
CA LEU A 44 -3.97 -35.36 8.94
C LEU A 44 -3.25 -34.09 9.39
N ARG A 45 -3.07 -33.11 8.49
CA ARG A 45 -2.47 -31.80 8.79
C ARG A 45 -3.20 -31.10 9.94
N ILE A 46 -4.53 -31.02 9.88
CA ILE A 46 -5.35 -30.34 10.92
C ILE A 46 -5.26 -31.08 12.25
N ARG A 47 -5.33 -32.41 12.23
CA ARG A 47 -5.29 -33.25 13.45
C ARG A 47 -3.99 -33.06 14.22
N GLU A 48 -2.87 -33.01 13.52
CA GLU A 48 -1.53 -32.98 14.12
C GLU A 48 -0.93 -31.56 14.19
N LYS A 49 -1.66 -30.54 13.72
CA LYS A 49 -1.23 -29.14 13.66
C LYS A 49 0.10 -28.95 12.92
N MET A 50 0.24 -29.64 11.79
CA MET A 50 1.50 -29.63 11.04
C MET A 50 1.78 -28.25 10.42
N ASP A 51 3.03 -27.79 10.56
CA ASP A 51 3.53 -26.59 9.90
C ASP A 51 3.88 -26.85 8.42
N PHE A 52 4.32 -25.80 7.73
CA PHE A 52 4.65 -25.87 6.30
C PHE A 52 5.83 -26.81 6.01
N TYR A 53 6.86 -26.81 6.86
CA TYR A 53 8.03 -27.65 6.67
C TYR A 53 7.71 -29.11 6.96
N GLU A 54 6.88 -29.39 7.96
CA GLU A 54 6.38 -30.72 8.27
C GLU A 54 5.51 -31.27 7.13
N CYS A 55 4.72 -30.41 6.48
CA CYS A 55 3.97 -30.75 5.29
C CYS A 55 4.87 -31.16 4.11
N ILE A 56 5.94 -30.40 3.85
CA ILE A 56 6.95 -30.74 2.82
C ILE A 56 7.60 -32.08 3.14
N LYS A 57 8.01 -32.29 4.40
CA LYS A 57 8.65 -33.53 4.85
C LYS A 57 7.73 -34.73 4.62
N LEU A 58 6.45 -34.63 4.98
CA LEU A 58 5.49 -35.71 4.76
C LEU A 58 5.28 -36.00 3.28
N LEU A 59 5.16 -34.96 2.45
CA LEU A 59 4.95 -35.10 1.01
C LEU A 59 6.14 -35.80 0.34
N ASN A 60 7.36 -35.34 0.62
CA ASN A 60 8.59 -35.94 0.11
C ASN A 60 8.80 -37.37 0.61
N TYR A 61 8.47 -37.65 1.86
CA TYR A 61 8.51 -39.01 2.41
C TYR A 61 7.63 -39.95 1.60
N ILE A 62 6.37 -39.59 1.37
CA ILE A 62 5.44 -40.45 0.61
C ILE A 62 5.95 -40.64 -0.82
N ARG A 63 6.34 -39.56 -1.52
CA ARG A 63 6.84 -39.65 -2.90
C ARG A 63 8.09 -40.52 -3.00
N ARG A 64 8.99 -40.45 -2.02
CA ARG A 64 10.20 -41.29 -1.99
C ARG A 64 9.85 -42.77 -1.84
N ASN A 65 8.97 -43.09 -0.90
CA ASN A 65 8.55 -44.48 -0.68
C ASN A 65 7.77 -45.06 -1.86
N VAL A 66 6.92 -44.26 -2.53
CA VAL A 66 6.21 -44.68 -3.75
C VAL A 66 7.16 -44.87 -4.94
N LYS A 67 8.21 -44.03 -5.04
CA LYS A 67 9.25 -44.18 -6.07
C LYS A 67 10.07 -45.46 -5.88
N GLU A 68 10.35 -45.85 -4.64
CA GLU A 68 11.09 -47.08 -4.32
C GLU A 68 10.20 -48.33 -4.36
N ASN A 69 8.94 -48.20 -3.95
CA ASN A 69 7.94 -49.26 -3.96
C ASN A 69 6.60 -48.69 -4.47
N PRO A 70 6.24 -48.91 -5.76
CA PRO A 70 4.99 -48.41 -6.33
C PRO A 70 3.70 -48.93 -5.65
N ALA A 71 3.78 -49.98 -4.83
CA ALA A 71 2.66 -50.48 -4.03
C ALA A 71 2.58 -49.86 -2.63
N PHE A 72 3.42 -48.86 -2.30
CA PHE A 72 3.40 -48.17 -1.02
C PHE A 72 2.09 -47.42 -0.81
N THR A 73 1.49 -47.60 0.36
CA THR A 73 0.28 -46.90 0.79
C THR A 73 0.51 -46.35 2.19
N MET A 74 -0.23 -45.29 2.53
CA MET A 74 -0.19 -44.70 3.86
C MET A 74 -1.59 -44.30 4.29
N ASP A 75 -2.01 -44.71 5.49
CA ASP A 75 -3.32 -44.39 6.02
C ASP A 75 -3.34 -43.00 6.67
N THR A 76 -4.47 -42.31 6.58
CA THR A 76 -4.73 -41.05 7.29
C THR A 76 -4.54 -41.19 8.82
N ASN A 77 -4.74 -42.38 9.38
CA ASN A 77 -4.68 -42.68 10.82
C ASN A 77 -3.30 -43.17 11.30
N ILE A 78 -2.23 -42.81 10.59
CA ILE A 78 -0.84 -43.01 11.06
C ILE A 78 -0.68 -42.60 12.53
N THR A 79 0.05 -43.41 13.31
CA THR A 79 0.25 -43.12 14.73
C THR A 79 1.15 -41.90 14.91
N LYS A 80 0.98 -41.19 16.03
CA LYS A 80 1.77 -40.00 16.33
C LYS A 80 3.27 -40.29 16.41
N THR A 81 3.65 -41.49 16.87
CA THR A 81 5.05 -41.93 16.95
C THR A 81 5.66 -42.16 15.57
N GLU A 82 4.92 -42.81 14.66
CA GLU A 82 5.37 -43.04 13.28
C GLU A 82 5.47 -41.73 12.51
N LEU A 83 4.47 -40.86 12.64
CA LEU A 83 4.49 -39.55 12.01
C LEU A 83 5.68 -38.72 12.51
N LYS A 84 5.93 -38.69 13.82
CA LYS A 84 7.07 -37.97 14.38
C LYS A 84 8.40 -38.48 13.83
N SER A 85 8.56 -39.80 13.69
CA SER A 85 9.75 -40.39 13.07
C SER A 85 9.96 -39.95 11.62
N ILE A 86 8.89 -39.69 10.87
CA ILE A 86 8.96 -39.17 9.49
C ILE A 86 9.37 -37.71 9.49
N LEU A 87 8.81 -36.90 10.39
CA LEU A 87 9.04 -35.46 10.44
C LEU A 87 10.41 -35.07 11.03
N GLU A 88 11.00 -35.92 11.86
CA GLU A 88 12.35 -35.69 12.42
C GLU A 88 13.48 -36.11 11.45
N ASP A 89 13.18 -36.84 10.39
CA ASP A 89 14.18 -37.25 9.40
C ASP A 89 14.41 -36.16 8.35
N ASP A 90 15.56 -35.49 8.43
CA ASP A 90 15.93 -34.39 7.54
C ASP A 90 16.14 -34.82 6.09
N ILE A 91 16.29 -36.11 5.80
CA ILE A 91 16.28 -36.59 4.41
C ILE A 91 14.98 -36.21 3.70
N ASN A 92 13.87 -36.03 4.44
CA ASN A 92 12.57 -35.66 3.90
C ASN A 92 12.46 -34.17 3.52
N LEU A 93 13.46 -33.34 3.81
CA LEU A 93 13.51 -31.96 3.27
C LEU A 93 13.97 -31.93 1.80
N GLN A 94 14.57 -33.01 1.30
CA GLN A 94 15.04 -33.06 -0.07
C GLN A 94 13.87 -33.30 -1.04
N PRO A 95 13.65 -32.40 -2.02
CA PRO A 95 12.53 -32.51 -2.95
C PRO A 95 12.66 -33.77 -3.83
N VAL A 96 11.60 -34.56 -3.89
CA VAL A 96 11.52 -35.73 -4.77
C VAL A 96 10.98 -35.35 -6.16
N LEU A 97 10.14 -34.30 -6.21
CA LEU A 97 9.62 -33.67 -7.42
C LEU A 97 9.95 -32.17 -7.36
N MET A 98 10.57 -31.64 -8.41
CA MET A 98 10.78 -30.19 -8.56
C MET A 98 9.46 -29.53 -8.96
N ASP A 99 9.17 -28.36 -8.39
CA ASP A 99 7.97 -27.55 -8.68
C ASP A 99 6.64 -28.30 -8.40
N ASP A 100 6.52 -28.89 -7.22
CA ASP A 100 5.32 -29.66 -6.84
C ASP A 100 4.09 -28.76 -6.63
N ALA A 101 3.17 -28.78 -7.60
CA ALA A 101 1.91 -28.02 -7.61
C ALA A 101 1.07 -28.21 -6.32
N LEU A 102 1.19 -29.35 -5.62
CA LEU A 102 0.50 -29.58 -4.35
C LEU A 102 1.01 -28.65 -3.23
N LEU A 103 2.27 -28.21 -3.27
CA LEU A 103 2.85 -27.34 -2.25
C LEU A 103 2.35 -25.89 -2.36
N TYR A 104 2.10 -25.41 -3.58
CA TYR A 104 1.63 -24.04 -3.83
C TYR A 104 0.18 -23.84 -3.35
N GLU A 105 -0.70 -24.80 -3.63
CA GLU A 105 -2.09 -24.78 -3.16
C GLU A 105 -2.16 -24.74 -1.62
N MET A 106 -1.21 -25.39 -0.94
CA MET A 106 -1.16 -25.44 0.52
C MET A 106 -0.78 -24.09 1.15
N GLU A 107 0.04 -23.29 0.47
CA GLU A 107 0.35 -21.92 0.90
C GLU A 107 -0.88 -21.00 0.77
N LEU A 108 -1.65 -21.16 -0.31
CA LEU A 108 -2.92 -20.45 -0.51
C LEU A 108 -3.98 -20.83 0.53
N ILE A 109 -4.15 -22.11 0.84
CA ILE A 109 -5.10 -22.58 1.86
C ILE A 109 -4.72 -22.05 3.25
N LYS A 110 -3.42 -22.01 3.60
CA LYS A 110 -2.97 -21.40 4.85
C LYS A 110 -3.32 -19.90 4.90
N LYS A 111 -3.04 -19.16 3.83
CA LYS A 111 -3.39 -17.73 3.74
C LYS A 111 -4.90 -17.49 3.87
N LEU A 112 -5.74 -18.35 3.26
CA LEU A 112 -7.19 -18.29 3.40
C LEU A 112 -7.65 -18.56 4.84
N GLN A 113 -7.12 -19.60 5.49
CA GLN A 113 -7.45 -19.95 6.88
C GLN A 113 -7.02 -18.87 7.87
N ASP A 114 -5.80 -18.33 7.73
CA ASP A 114 -5.31 -17.22 8.55
C ASP A 114 -6.18 -15.95 8.36
N THR A 115 -6.69 -15.75 7.15
CA THR A 115 -7.61 -14.64 6.84
C THR A 115 -9.00 -14.87 7.44
N GLU A 116 -9.54 -16.08 7.38
CA GLU A 116 -10.82 -16.44 8.01
C GLU A 116 -10.76 -16.34 9.54
N GLU A 117 -9.66 -16.75 10.17
CA GLU A 117 -9.48 -16.58 11.62
C GLU A 117 -9.38 -15.10 12.01
N LYS A 118 -8.66 -14.29 11.23
CA LYS A 118 -8.61 -12.83 11.43
C LYS A 118 -9.99 -12.19 11.27
N LEU A 119 -10.74 -12.59 10.24
CA LEU A 119 -12.10 -12.12 10.01
C LEU A 119 -13.03 -12.49 11.18
N LYS A 120 -12.94 -13.73 11.67
CA LYS A 120 -13.75 -14.20 12.81
C LYS A 120 -13.42 -13.47 14.11
N LYS A 121 -12.14 -13.19 14.37
CA LYS A 121 -11.71 -12.35 15.51
C LYS A 121 -12.24 -10.92 15.39
N MET A 122 -12.22 -10.36 14.18
CA MET A 122 -12.74 -9.01 13.93
C MET A 122 -14.26 -8.95 14.07
N GLU A 123 -15.00 -9.95 13.57
CA GLU A 123 -16.45 -10.08 13.74
C GLU A 123 -16.84 -10.25 15.21
N GLN A 124 -16.06 -11.01 15.97
CA GLN A 124 -16.27 -11.17 17.41
C GLN A 124 -16.05 -9.84 18.14
N ALA A 125 -14.93 -9.16 17.90
CA ALA A 125 -14.65 -7.85 18.48
C ALA A 125 -15.72 -6.81 18.11
N PHE A 126 -16.20 -6.84 16.87
CA PHE A 126 -17.27 -5.96 16.41
C PHE A 126 -18.61 -6.25 17.11
N ASN A 127 -18.96 -7.53 17.30
CA ASN A 127 -20.18 -7.90 18.01
C ASN A 127 -20.10 -7.60 19.51
N GLU A 128 -18.94 -7.81 20.14
CA GLU A 128 -18.71 -7.41 21.53
C GLU A 128 -18.82 -5.90 21.70
N TYR A 129 -18.19 -5.12 20.81
CA TYR A 129 -18.33 -3.67 20.77
C TYR A 129 -19.79 -3.24 20.60
N LYS A 130 -20.52 -3.86 19.67
CA LYS A 130 -21.94 -3.59 19.43
C LYS A 130 -22.78 -3.87 20.68
N GLN A 131 -22.52 -4.96 21.39
CA GLN A 131 -23.21 -5.29 22.64
C GLN A 131 -22.89 -4.29 23.75
N VAL A 132 -21.63 -3.87 23.90
CA VAL A 132 -21.23 -2.84 24.87
C VAL A 132 -21.91 -1.52 24.57
N VAL A 133 -21.93 -1.08 23.31
CA VAL A 133 -22.60 0.16 22.90
C VAL A 133 -24.11 0.07 23.14
N GLN A 134 -24.73 -1.06 22.79
CA GLN A 134 -26.17 -1.27 22.95
C GLN A 134 -26.57 -1.35 24.43
N LYS A 135 -25.78 -2.01 25.26
CA LYS A 135 -25.95 -2.04 26.72
C LYS A 135 -25.74 -0.65 27.33
N THR A 136 -24.68 0.06 26.95
CA THR A 136 -24.44 1.45 27.39
C THR A 136 -25.58 2.39 26.99
N PHE A 137 -26.18 2.16 25.82
CA PHE A 137 -27.30 2.96 25.31
C PHE A 137 -28.62 2.62 26.02
N LEU A 138 -28.87 1.35 26.32
CA LEU A 138 -30.04 0.89 27.10
C LEU A 138 -29.94 1.30 28.58
N ASP A 139 -28.77 1.17 29.20
CA ASP A 139 -28.51 1.60 30.58
C ASP A 139 -28.71 3.12 30.74
N LYS A 140 -28.44 3.90 29.68
CA LYS A 140 -28.71 5.36 29.61
C LYS A 140 -30.18 5.71 29.38
N LEU A 141 -30.98 4.80 28.80
CA LEU A 141 -32.41 5.00 28.58
C LEU A 141 -33.25 4.58 29.79
N GLU A 142 -32.77 3.62 30.59
CA GLU A 142 -33.50 3.12 31.77
C GLU A 142 -33.24 3.93 33.06
N ASN A 143 -32.07 4.54 33.21
CA ASN A 143 -31.71 5.30 34.42
C ASN A 143 -31.69 6.81 34.18
N ASN A 144 -32.86 7.40 34.02
CA ASN A 144 -33.07 8.82 34.17
C ASN A 144 -33.58 9.09 35.60
N ASP A 145 -32.67 9.12 36.58
CA ASP A 145 -32.72 9.93 37.81
C ASP A 145 -31.55 9.53 38.75
N ASN A 146 -30.75 10.53 39.14
CA ASN A 146 -29.76 10.63 40.23
C ASN A 146 -29.25 9.35 40.93
N LEU A 147 -27.92 9.16 41.04
CA LEU A 147 -27.18 8.94 42.31
C LEU A 147 -25.66 8.75 42.13
N GLU A 148 -24.94 9.06 43.21
CA GLU A 148 -23.48 9.17 43.40
C GLU A 148 -22.67 7.90 43.07
N LEU A 149 -21.39 8.12 42.71
CA LEU A 149 -20.38 7.09 42.46
C LEU A 149 -20.00 6.34 43.75
N PRO A 150 -19.80 5.00 43.73
CA PRO A 150 -19.31 4.28 44.91
C PRO A 150 -17.81 4.48 45.11
N GLU A 151 -17.41 4.81 46.34
CA GLU A 151 -16.01 4.75 46.81
C GLU A 151 -15.57 3.29 46.95
N LEU A 152 -14.38 2.96 46.44
CA LEU A 152 -13.72 1.68 46.67
C LEU A 152 -12.70 1.85 47.81
N GLU A 153 -12.95 1.17 48.94
CA GLU A 153 -12.05 1.15 50.09
C GLU A 153 -10.81 0.28 49.83
N ASP A 154 -9.65 0.86 50.16
CA ASP A 154 -8.35 0.21 50.27
C ASP A 154 -8.32 -0.84 51.39
N ASN A 155 -7.72 -2.00 51.13
CA ASN A 155 -7.29 -2.92 52.19
C ASN A 155 -5.92 -3.51 51.87
N GLU A 156 -4.89 -2.92 52.47
CA GLU A 156 -3.55 -3.49 52.56
C GLU A 156 -3.39 -4.43 53.77
N ASN A 157 -2.58 -5.47 53.55
CA ASN A 157 -1.77 -6.27 54.48
C ASN A 157 -2.27 -7.68 54.89
N LYS A 158 -1.61 -8.72 54.34
CA LYS A 158 -0.47 -9.38 55.03
C LYS A 158 0.31 -10.34 54.11
N LYS A 159 1.63 -10.33 54.35
CA LYS A 159 2.78 -10.96 53.69
C LYS A 159 2.81 -12.50 53.75
N GLU A 160 3.45 -13.16 52.79
CA GLU A 160 4.83 -13.69 52.93
C GLU A 160 5.35 -14.37 51.64
N ASN A 161 6.58 -13.97 51.27
CA ASN A 161 7.67 -14.62 50.51
C ASN A 161 7.39 -15.86 49.66
N GLU A 162 7.74 -15.78 48.37
CA GLU A 162 8.85 -16.55 47.80
C GLU A 162 9.30 -15.94 46.45
N SER A 163 10.61 -15.99 46.25
CA SER A 163 11.43 -15.42 45.17
C SER A 163 11.11 -15.97 43.77
N GLU A 164 11.21 -15.15 42.72
CA GLU A 164 12.15 -15.35 41.60
C GLU A 164 11.98 -14.32 40.46
N SER A 165 13.15 -13.79 40.04
CA SER A 165 13.53 -13.17 38.76
C SER A 165 12.65 -12.10 38.09
N GLU A 166 13.19 -10.88 38.07
CA GLU A 166 12.98 -9.90 37.00
C GLU A 166 13.34 -10.48 35.63
N SER A 167 12.43 -10.33 34.67
CA SER A 167 12.79 -10.21 33.26
C SER A 167 11.83 -9.25 32.59
N ASP A 168 12.38 -8.14 32.15
CA ASP A 168 11.79 -7.17 31.24
C ASP A 168 11.23 -7.87 30.01
N HIS A 169 9.94 -7.64 29.71
CA HIS A 169 9.42 -7.88 28.37
C HIS A 169 9.16 -6.52 27.71
N GLU A 170 10.19 -6.04 27.03
CA GLU A 170 10.05 -5.22 25.83
C GLU A 170 9.06 -5.93 24.89
N TYR A 171 7.92 -5.29 24.62
CA TYR A 171 7.13 -5.62 23.45
C TYR A 171 7.95 -5.21 22.22
N ILE A 172 8.69 -6.17 21.67
CA ILE A 172 9.32 -6.03 20.35
C ILE A 172 8.21 -6.10 19.30
N ASP A 173 7.86 -4.92 18.81
CA ASP A 173 7.10 -4.68 17.60
C ASP A 173 7.92 -5.12 16.38
N SER A 174 7.92 -6.43 16.11
CA SER A 174 8.68 -7.04 15.00
C SER A 174 7.85 -7.22 13.72
N ASP A 175 6.57 -6.85 13.74
CA ASP A 175 5.67 -6.96 12.57
C ASP A 175 5.49 -5.63 11.80
N LEU A 176 6.05 -4.52 12.29
CA LEU A 176 6.09 -3.24 11.56
C LEU A 176 7.16 -3.17 10.45
N GLU A 177 8.03 -4.19 10.31
CA GLU A 177 9.20 -4.13 9.42
C GLU A 177 9.02 -4.79 8.04
N ASN A 178 7.90 -5.47 7.76
CA ASN A 178 7.72 -6.18 6.49
C ASN A 178 6.88 -5.36 5.49
N GLY A 179 7.47 -5.04 4.34
CA GLY A 179 6.83 -4.37 3.20
C GLY A 179 5.60 -5.09 2.62
N ASP A 180 5.23 -6.24 3.17
CA ASP A 180 4.05 -7.03 2.82
C ASP A 180 2.74 -6.28 3.06
N TYR A 181 2.61 -5.46 4.12
CA TYR A 181 1.34 -4.74 4.37
C TYR A 181 1.00 -3.75 3.25
N TYR A 182 2.01 -3.04 2.73
CA TYR A 182 1.86 -2.15 1.58
C TYR A 182 1.32 -2.89 0.35
N PHE A 183 1.97 -3.97 -0.07
CA PHE A 183 1.54 -4.68 -1.29
C PHE A 183 0.23 -5.45 -1.09
N THR A 184 -0.06 -5.87 0.15
CA THR A 184 -1.32 -6.52 0.52
C THR A 184 -2.50 -5.55 0.46
N SER A 185 -2.31 -4.27 0.82
CA SER A 185 -3.38 -3.27 0.70
C SER A 185 -3.81 -3.10 -0.76
N TYR A 186 -2.88 -3.05 -1.70
CA TYR A 186 -3.14 -2.95 -3.14
C TYR A 186 -3.75 -4.22 -3.78
N ALA A 187 -3.87 -5.33 -3.06
CA ALA A 187 -4.62 -6.49 -3.54
C ALA A 187 -6.15 -6.26 -3.48
N ASN A 188 -6.59 -5.31 -2.65
CA ASN A 188 -8.00 -5.02 -2.40
C ASN A 188 -8.62 -4.16 -3.51
N THR A 189 -9.83 -4.52 -3.94
CA THR A 189 -10.54 -3.84 -5.04
C THR A 189 -10.86 -2.37 -4.71
N ASP A 190 -11.12 -2.03 -3.45
CA ASP A 190 -11.59 -0.70 -3.04
C ASP A 190 -10.58 0.42 -3.34
N ILE A 191 -9.29 0.15 -3.12
CA ILE A 191 -8.21 1.10 -3.45
C ILE A 191 -8.16 1.35 -4.97
N HIS A 192 -8.36 0.31 -5.79
CA HIS A 192 -8.42 0.46 -7.25
C HIS A 192 -9.68 1.19 -7.73
N ILE A 193 -10.82 1.04 -7.03
CA ILE A 193 -12.03 1.82 -7.34
C ILE A 193 -11.76 3.31 -7.10
N GLN A 194 -11.20 3.67 -5.95
CA GLN A 194 -10.88 5.07 -5.63
C GLN A 194 -9.94 5.68 -6.69
N MET A 195 -8.89 4.93 -7.05
CA MET A 195 -7.93 5.30 -8.08
C MET A 195 -8.55 5.47 -9.48
N LEU A 196 -9.42 4.54 -9.91
CA LEU A 196 -10.05 4.59 -11.23
C LEU A 196 -11.17 5.64 -11.31
N GLN A 197 -11.89 5.89 -10.21
CA GLN A 197 -12.91 6.94 -10.13
C GLN A 197 -12.32 8.35 -10.04
N ASP A 198 -11.04 8.48 -9.67
CA ASP A 198 -10.30 9.73 -9.85
C ASP A 198 -10.14 10.04 -11.35
N SER A 199 -11.13 10.76 -11.86
CA SER A 199 -11.19 11.16 -13.26
C SER A 199 -10.06 12.10 -13.66
N VAL A 200 -9.53 12.93 -12.75
CA VAL A 200 -8.44 13.86 -13.07
C VAL A 200 -7.17 13.06 -13.31
N ARG A 201 -6.83 12.16 -12.37
CA ARG A 201 -5.71 11.23 -12.52
C ARG A 201 -5.85 10.41 -13.81
N THR A 202 -6.91 9.60 -13.89
CA THR A 202 -7.00 8.55 -14.91
C THR A 202 -7.20 9.14 -16.31
N SER A 203 -7.92 10.26 -16.45
CA SER A 203 -8.05 10.93 -17.75
C SER A 203 -6.76 11.62 -18.17
N SER A 204 -5.97 12.19 -17.26
CA SER A 204 -4.69 12.82 -17.64
C SER A 204 -3.72 11.81 -18.24
N TYR A 205 -3.58 10.62 -17.65
CA TYR A 205 -2.78 9.55 -18.26
C TYR A 205 -3.37 9.07 -19.59
N ARG A 206 -4.70 8.91 -19.69
CA ARG A 206 -5.36 8.57 -20.95
C ARG A 206 -5.05 9.59 -22.04
N ASP A 207 -5.19 10.87 -21.73
CA ASP A 207 -5.03 11.97 -22.68
C ASP A 207 -3.55 12.13 -23.07
N PHE A 208 -2.62 11.88 -22.14
CA PHE A 208 -1.19 11.75 -22.46
C PHE A 208 -0.95 10.73 -23.57
N PHE A 209 -1.56 9.54 -23.51
CA PHE A 209 -1.45 8.54 -24.55
C PHE A 209 -2.24 8.89 -25.82
N TYR A 210 -3.48 9.37 -25.67
CA TYR A 210 -4.42 9.51 -26.79
C TYR A 210 -4.24 10.78 -27.60
N ASN A 211 -3.74 11.86 -27.00
CA ASN A 211 -3.37 13.07 -27.72
C ASN A 211 -2.05 12.86 -28.49
N ASN A 212 -1.23 11.89 -28.05
CA ASN A 212 0.10 11.62 -28.60
C ASN A 212 0.21 10.26 -29.32
N LYS A 213 -0.88 9.73 -29.92
CA LYS A 213 -0.87 8.40 -30.59
C LYS A 213 0.20 8.24 -31.65
N SER A 214 0.48 9.29 -32.42
CA SER A 214 1.53 9.28 -33.44
C SER A 214 2.91 8.98 -32.84
N PHE A 215 3.20 9.51 -31.65
CA PHE A 215 4.44 9.27 -30.92
C PHE A 215 4.53 7.84 -30.41
N PHE A 216 3.44 7.28 -29.87
CA PHE A 216 3.43 5.92 -29.32
C PHE A 216 3.44 4.81 -30.38
N LYS A 217 3.10 5.12 -31.63
CA LYS A 217 3.08 4.14 -32.71
C LYS A 217 4.44 3.48 -32.88
N GLY A 218 4.50 2.17 -32.63
CA GLY A 218 5.74 1.39 -32.78
C GLY A 218 6.68 1.42 -31.57
N LYS A 219 6.31 2.12 -30.49
CA LYS A 219 7.12 2.25 -29.27
C LYS A 219 6.94 1.06 -28.31
N THR A 220 7.98 0.79 -27.54
CA THR A 220 7.94 -0.14 -26.41
C THR A 220 7.76 0.65 -25.11
N VAL A 221 6.76 0.30 -24.31
CA VAL A 221 6.40 1.01 -23.06
C VAL A 221 6.59 0.09 -21.86
N LEU A 222 7.12 0.60 -20.74
CA LEU A 222 7.11 -0.05 -19.43
C LEU A 222 6.15 0.67 -18.50
N ASP A 223 5.19 -0.07 -17.92
CA ASP A 223 4.24 0.39 -16.91
C ASP A 223 4.67 -0.16 -15.53
N VAL A 224 5.22 0.71 -14.67
CA VAL A 224 5.75 0.34 -13.34
C VAL A 224 4.67 0.56 -12.29
N GLY A 225 4.27 -0.51 -11.60
CA GLY A 225 3.11 -0.54 -10.70
C GLY A 225 1.81 -0.52 -11.47
N CYS A 226 1.63 -1.47 -12.39
CA CYS A 226 0.53 -1.41 -13.36
C CYS A 226 -0.86 -1.60 -12.74
N GLY A 227 -0.95 -2.10 -11.50
CA GLY A 227 -2.19 -2.35 -10.78
C GLY A 227 -3.15 -3.20 -11.60
N THR A 228 -4.30 -2.63 -11.96
CA THR A 228 -5.33 -3.27 -12.79
C THR A 228 -4.99 -3.36 -14.29
N GLY A 229 -3.88 -2.77 -14.73
CA GLY A 229 -3.44 -2.71 -16.12
C GLY A 229 -4.03 -1.56 -16.93
N ILE A 230 -4.70 -0.60 -16.30
CA ILE A 230 -5.42 0.48 -17.01
C ILE A 230 -4.48 1.35 -17.88
N LEU A 231 -3.30 1.73 -17.37
CA LEU A 231 -2.35 2.57 -18.10
C LEU A 231 -1.73 1.79 -19.25
N SER A 232 -1.38 0.53 -19.01
CA SER A 232 -0.96 -0.41 -20.04
C SER A 232 -1.96 -0.55 -21.19
N MET A 233 -3.26 -0.61 -20.88
CA MET A 233 -4.31 -0.66 -21.90
C MET A 233 -4.45 0.65 -22.69
N PHE A 234 -4.23 1.81 -22.06
CA PHE A 234 -4.15 3.09 -22.79
C PHE A 234 -2.95 3.12 -23.75
N ALA A 235 -1.77 2.68 -23.29
CA ALA A 235 -0.57 2.60 -24.11
C ALA A 235 -0.78 1.70 -25.34
N ALA A 236 -1.34 0.50 -25.15
CA ALA A 236 -1.65 -0.42 -26.24
C ALA A 236 -2.67 0.19 -27.24
N LYS A 237 -3.76 0.82 -26.75
CA LYS A 237 -4.75 1.49 -27.60
C LYS A 237 -4.21 2.75 -28.30
N ALA A 238 -3.13 3.34 -27.79
CA ALA A 238 -2.43 4.45 -28.44
C ALA A 238 -1.49 4.00 -29.57
N GLY A 239 -1.27 2.70 -29.74
CA GLY A 239 -0.47 2.12 -30.82
C GLY A 239 0.93 1.67 -30.41
N ALA A 240 1.20 1.55 -29.11
CA ALA A 240 2.44 0.92 -28.63
C ALA A 240 2.61 -0.46 -29.27
N LYS A 241 3.82 -0.75 -29.74
CA LYS A 241 4.19 -2.06 -30.31
C LYS A 241 4.14 -3.15 -29.24
N LYS A 242 4.62 -2.81 -28.05
CA LYS A 242 4.72 -3.72 -26.91
C LYS A 242 4.61 -2.93 -25.62
N VAL A 243 3.93 -3.50 -24.63
CA VAL A 243 3.86 -2.95 -23.27
C VAL A 243 4.32 -4.02 -22.29
N TYR A 244 5.31 -3.71 -21.47
CA TYR A 244 5.69 -4.51 -20.32
C TYR A 244 5.09 -3.89 -19.07
N SER A 245 4.36 -4.68 -18.29
CA SER A 245 3.61 -4.19 -17.14
C SER A 245 4.07 -4.94 -15.91
N VAL A 246 4.41 -4.23 -14.85
CA VAL A 246 5.03 -4.83 -13.67
C VAL A 246 4.26 -4.42 -12.43
N ASP A 247 3.92 -5.38 -11.59
CA ASP A 247 3.33 -5.10 -10.29
C ASP A 247 3.73 -6.19 -9.28
N ASN A 248 4.02 -5.77 -8.05
CA ASN A 248 4.41 -6.68 -6.97
C ASN A 248 3.20 -7.16 -6.14
N SER A 249 1.99 -6.67 -6.41
CA SER A 249 0.76 -7.10 -5.76
C SER A 249 0.05 -8.21 -6.57
N SER A 250 -0.69 -9.07 -5.86
CA SER A 250 -1.48 -10.16 -6.45
C SER A 250 -2.60 -9.67 -7.37
N ILE A 251 -2.91 -8.37 -7.37
CA ILE A 251 -3.83 -7.71 -8.32
C ILE A 251 -3.47 -8.02 -9.78
N ILE A 252 -2.20 -8.31 -10.07
CA ILE A 252 -1.73 -8.62 -11.41
C ILE A 252 -2.44 -9.83 -12.05
N ALA A 253 -2.94 -10.76 -11.23
CA ALA A 253 -3.78 -11.86 -11.73
C ALA A 253 -5.10 -11.35 -12.34
N LYS A 254 -5.71 -10.32 -11.72
CA LYS A 254 -6.89 -9.63 -12.28
C LYS A 254 -6.51 -8.78 -13.48
N ALA A 255 -5.36 -8.10 -13.45
CA ALA A 255 -4.88 -7.32 -14.59
C ALA A 255 -4.69 -8.18 -15.84
N ARG A 256 -4.17 -9.40 -15.69
CA ARG A 256 -4.05 -10.38 -16.79
C ARG A 256 -5.42 -10.74 -17.39
N LYS A 257 -6.43 -10.95 -16.55
CA LYS A 257 -7.82 -11.19 -17.00
C LYS A 257 -8.39 -9.96 -17.72
N ASN A 258 -8.22 -8.77 -17.17
CA ASN A 258 -8.67 -7.50 -17.78
C ASN A 258 -8.07 -7.30 -19.18
N VAL A 259 -6.76 -7.51 -19.31
CA VAL A 259 -6.02 -7.37 -20.57
C VAL A 259 -6.52 -8.37 -21.62
N LYS A 260 -6.69 -9.63 -21.24
CA LYS A 260 -7.20 -10.69 -22.11
C LYS A 260 -8.65 -10.42 -22.55
N GLU A 261 -9.51 -10.00 -21.62
CA GLU A 261 -10.91 -9.68 -21.91
C GLU A 261 -11.05 -8.52 -22.92
N ASN A 262 -10.06 -7.62 -22.97
CA ASN A 262 -9.99 -6.53 -23.93
C ASN A 262 -9.22 -6.88 -25.22
N GLY A 263 -8.75 -8.13 -25.37
CA GLY A 263 -8.01 -8.59 -26.55
C GLY A 263 -6.66 -7.89 -26.75
N LEU A 264 -5.98 -7.54 -25.66
CA LEU A 264 -4.71 -6.79 -25.67
C LEU A 264 -3.51 -7.63 -25.21
N ASP A 265 -3.69 -8.92 -24.94
CA ASP A 265 -2.69 -9.85 -24.41
C ASP A 265 -1.55 -10.16 -25.39
N ASP A 266 -1.74 -9.94 -26.69
CA ASP A 266 -0.64 -10.01 -27.67
C ASP A 266 0.36 -8.84 -27.50
N ILE A 267 -0.13 -7.67 -27.07
CA ILE A 267 0.64 -6.43 -26.96
C ILE A 267 1.21 -6.28 -25.54
N ILE A 268 0.41 -6.58 -24.52
CA ILE A 268 0.72 -6.35 -23.11
C ILE A 268 1.23 -7.64 -22.46
N THR A 269 2.43 -7.58 -21.87
CA THR A 269 3.02 -8.69 -21.10
C THR A 269 3.19 -8.28 -19.65
N LEU A 270 2.57 -9.03 -18.73
CA LEU A 270 2.54 -8.73 -17.30
C LEU A 270 3.56 -9.57 -16.52
N TYR A 271 4.31 -8.92 -15.63
CA TYR A 271 5.31 -9.52 -14.75
C TYR A 271 4.93 -9.31 -13.28
N TYR A 272 4.80 -10.41 -12.54
CA TYR A 272 4.56 -10.36 -11.10
C TYR A 272 5.89 -10.28 -10.35
N GLY A 273 6.08 -9.23 -9.57
CA GLY A 273 7.27 -9.01 -8.76
C GLY A 273 7.71 -7.55 -8.68
N GLN A 274 8.82 -7.30 -7.98
CA GLN A 274 9.42 -5.97 -7.89
C GLN A 274 10.10 -5.59 -9.21
N VAL A 275 10.00 -4.31 -9.59
CA VAL A 275 10.58 -3.83 -10.87
C VAL A 275 12.12 -3.95 -10.89
N GLU A 276 12.74 -3.93 -9.72
CA GLU A 276 14.16 -4.13 -9.52
C GLU A 276 14.63 -5.54 -9.94
N ASP A 277 13.80 -6.55 -9.66
CA ASP A 277 14.16 -7.97 -9.79
C ASP A 277 13.78 -8.58 -11.14
N ILE A 278 12.83 -7.98 -11.85
CA ILE A 278 12.43 -8.48 -13.16
C ILE A 278 13.53 -8.28 -14.22
N VAL A 279 13.46 -9.10 -15.27
CA VAL A 279 14.29 -9.02 -16.47
C VAL A 279 13.39 -8.83 -17.68
N LEU A 280 13.53 -7.68 -18.35
CA LEU A 280 12.88 -7.41 -19.62
C LEU A 280 13.72 -7.90 -20.80
N PRO A 281 13.09 -8.35 -21.90
CA PRO A 281 13.82 -8.84 -23.07
C PRO A 281 14.48 -7.72 -23.89
N GLU A 282 14.04 -6.47 -23.74
CA GLU A 282 14.59 -5.29 -24.42
C GLU A 282 14.49 -4.03 -23.54
N LYS A 283 15.27 -3.01 -23.88
CA LYS A 283 15.08 -1.65 -23.32
C LYS A 283 13.81 -1.02 -23.87
N VAL A 284 13.26 -0.04 -23.15
CA VAL A 284 11.97 0.60 -23.48
C VAL A 284 12.15 2.06 -23.89
N ASP A 285 11.27 2.55 -24.77
CA ASP A 285 11.25 3.94 -25.23
C ASP A 285 10.63 4.88 -24.19
N VAL A 286 9.63 4.38 -23.47
CA VAL A 286 8.83 5.16 -22.51
C VAL A 286 8.64 4.35 -21.23
N ILE A 287 8.82 4.99 -20.08
CA ILE A 287 8.37 4.47 -18.79
C ILE A 287 7.20 5.31 -18.33
N VAL A 288 6.06 4.67 -18.10
CA VAL A 288 4.90 5.25 -17.44
C VAL A 288 4.77 4.66 -16.05
N SER A 289 4.41 5.49 -15.07
CA SER A 289 4.12 5.00 -13.72
C SER A 289 3.29 6.02 -12.98
N GLU A 290 2.27 5.54 -12.28
CA GLU A 290 1.55 6.30 -11.28
C GLU A 290 2.15 5.94 -9.92
N TRP A 291 3.15 6.74 -9.52
CA TRP A 291 3.98 6.49 -8.33
C TRP A 291 3.70 7.47 -7.19
N MET A 292 2.85 8.45 -7.42
CA MET A 292 2.72 9.62 -6.55
C MET A 292 1.99 9.26 -5.27
N GLY A 293 2.60 9.53 -4.12
CA GLY A 293 1.93 9.40 -2.82
C GLY A 293 1.36 10.74 -2.32
N TYR A 294 0.81 10.73 -1.11
CA TYR A 294 0.49 11.96 -0.40
C TYR A 294 1.73 12.85 -0.26
N PHE A 295 1.52 14.17 -0.39
CA PHE A 295 2.63 15.13 -0.43
C PHE A 295 3.72 14.76 -1.46
N LEU A 296 3.30 14.13 -2.58
CA LEU A 296 4.08 13.60 -3.70
C LEU A 296 4.98 12.39 -3.39
N LEU A 297 5.75 12.45 -2.30
CA LEU A 297 6.84 11.51 -2.02
C LEU A 297 6.51 10.40 -1.00
N PHE A 298 5.34 10.46 -0.35
CA PHE A 298 4.91 9.41 0.57
C PHE A 298 4.76 8.07 -0.18
N GLU A 299 4.82 6.95 0.54
CA GLU A 299 4.85 5.56 0.03
C GLU A 299 6.14 5.17 -0.73
N GLY A 300 6.91 6.13 -1.23
CA GLY A 300 8.29 5.95 -1.67
C GLY A 300 8.49 5.19 -2.99
N MET A 301 7.46 5.08 -3.84
CA MET A 301 7.54 4.32 -5.10
C MET A 301 8.46 4.94 -6.16
N LEU A 302 8.73 6.25 -6.08
CA LEU A 302 9.61 6.95 -7.03
C LEU A 302 11.02 6.34 -7.12
N ASP A 303 11.52 5.72 -6.05
CA ASP A 303 12.82 5.03 -6.06
C ASP A 303 12.85 3.90 -7.08
N SER A 304 11.82 3.06 -7.06
CA SER A 304 11.67 1.94 -7.98
C SER A 304 11.51 2.43 -9.42
N VAL A 305 10.82 3.55 -9.62
CA VAL A 305 10.68 4.18 -10.94
C VAL A 305 12.02 4.75 -11.45
N ILE A 306 12.81 5.40 -10.59
CA ILE A 306 14.16 5.88 -10.94
C ILE A 306 15.09 4.72 -11.27
N LYS A 307 15.08 3.63 -10.49
CA LYS A 307 15.86 2.43 -10.78
C LYS A 307 15.43 1.78 -12.11
N ALA A 308 14.12 1.73 -12.37
CA ALA A 308 13.58 1.22 -13.63
C ALA A 308 14.04 2.08 -14.82
N ARG A 309 14.06 3.42 -14.67
CA ARG A 309 14.63 4.34 -15.67
C ARG A 309 16.09 4.01 -15.96
N ASP A 310 16.91 3.96 -14.93
CA ASP A 310 18.36 3.78 -15.08
C ASP A 310 18.71 2.42 -15.69
N LYS A 311 17.90 1.38 -15.38
CA LYS A 311 18.07 0.03 -15.91
C LYS A 311 17.52 -0.13 -17.33
N TRP A 312 16.28 0.28 -17.56
CA TRP A 312 15.48 -0.14 -18.73
C TRP A 312 15.23 0.93 -19.77
N LEU A 313 15.27 2.22 -19.43
CA LEU A 313 15.00 3.27 -20.42
C LEU A 313 16.15 3.37 -21.42
N VAL A 314 15.82 3.54 -22.70
CA VAL A 314 16.81 3.89 -23.74
C VAL A 314 17.34 5.30 -23.51
N GLU A 315 18.54 5.58 -24.02
CA GLU A 315 19.08 6.94 -23.98
C GLU A 315 18.12 7.89 -24.71
N GLY A 316 17.71 8.96 -24.01
CA GLY A 316 16.80 9.95 -24.54
C GLY A 316 15.31 9.53 -24.57
N GLY A 317 14.95 8.37 -24.02
CA GLY A 317 13.57 7.95 -23.81
C GLY A 317 12.77 8.86 -22.87
N LEU A 318 11.46 8.62 -22.74
CA LEU A 318 10.53 9.49 -22.03
C LEU A 318 10.09 8.90 -20.68
N MET A 319 10.16 9.70 -19.62
CA MET A 319 9.46 9.43 -18.36
C MET A 319 8.06 10.03 -18.41
N ALA A 320 7.06 9.30 -17.92
CA ALA A 320 5.67 9.73 -17.86
C ALA A 320 5.08 9.46 -16.47
N PRO A 321 4.80 10.50 -15.66
CA PRO A 321 5.00 11.93 -15.96
C PRO A 321 6.46 12.32 -16.16
N SER A 322 6.70 13.44 -16.84
CA SER A 322 8.06 13.93 -17.14
C SER A 322 8.55 14.89 -16.07
N ASP A 323 7.65 15.71 -15.50
CA ASP A 323 7.99 16.72 -14.51
C ASP A 323 6.97 16.74 -13.38
N THR A 324 7.47 16.98 -12.18
CA THR A 324 6.63 17.13 -10.99
C THR A 324 7.15 18.28 -10.12
N SER A 325 6.26 18.86 -9.31
CA SER A 325 6.66 19.85 -8.32
C SER A 325 5.81 19.80 -7.06
N ILE A 326 6.40 20.17 -5.92
CA ILE A 326 5.71 20.43 -4.65
C ILE A 326 5.51 21.93 -4.50
N ILE A 327 4.29 22.32 -4.14
CA ILE A 327 3.84 23.69 -3.99
C ILE A 327 3.21 23.84 -2.61
N LEU A 328 3.48 24.98 -1.98
CA LEU A 328 2.94 25.32 -0.66
C LEU A 328 2.08 26.58 -0.74
N SER A 329 1.15 26.72 0.19
CA SER A 329 0.39 27.95 0.45
C SER A 329 0.05 28.04 1.94
N LEU A 330 -0.12 29.27 2.45
CA LEU A 330 -0.72 29.49 3.76
C LEU A 330 -2.22 29.26 3.69
N ILE A 331 -2.79 28.73 4.78
CA ILE A 331 -4.23 28.52 4.91
C ILE A 331 -4.83 29.08 6.19
N GLU A 332 -6.11 29.44 6.10
CA GLU A 332 -7.02 29.74 7.20
C GLU A 332 -8.16 28.72 7.21
N ASN A 333 -8.37 28.04 8.34
CA ASN A 333 -9.48 27.09 8.50
C ASN A 333 -9.83 26.88 9.99
N GLU A 334 -10.41 27.91 10.61
CA GLU A 334 -10.79 27.89 12.03
C GLU A 334 -11.80 26.75 12.34
N ASP A 335 -12.75 26.48 11.43
CA ASP A 335 -13.74 25.41 11.60
C ASP A 335 -13.09 24.02 11.72
N TRP A 336 -12.07 23.75 10.89
CA TRP A 336 -11.29 22.52 10.98
C TRP A 336 -10.58 22.44 12.32
N ILE A 337 -9.84 23.50 12.69
CA ILE A 337 -9.11 23.53 13.97
C ILE A 337 -10.05 23.28 15.13
N ASN A 338 -11.26 23.84 15.10
CA ASN A 338 -12.25 23.61 16.13
C ASN A 338 -12.77 22.17 16.17
N SER A 339 -13.03 21.59 14.99
CA SER A 339 -13.61 20.26 14.86
C SER A 339 -12.64 19.12 15.20
N TYR A 340 -11.34 19.30 14.96
CA TYR A 340 -10.36 18.22 15.09
C TYR A 340 -9.28 18.45 16.15
N TYR A 341 -8.86 19.70 16.35
CA TYR A 341 -7.85 20.02 17.35
C TYR A 341 -8.50 20.48 18.66
N ASN A 342 -9.36 21.51 18.65
CA ASN A 342 -9.96 22.03 19.86
C ASN A 342 -11.09 21.17 20.43
N TYR A 343 -11.64 20.24 19.66
CA TYR A 343 -12.61 19.23 20.14
C TYR A 343 -12.11 18.53 21.41
N TRP A 344 -10.81 18.19 21.45
CA TRP A 344 -10.19 17.51 22.59
C TRP A 344 -10.10 18.36 23.87
N ASN A 345 -10.39 19.67 23.81
CA ASN A 345 -10.47 20.50 25.01
C ASN A 345 -11.68 20.13 25.88
N ASP A 346 -12.77 19.68 25.25
CA ASP A 346 -14.03 19.36 25.93
C ASP A 346 -14.81 18.31 25.12
N VAL A 347 -14.57 17.05 25.48
CA VAL A 347 -15.25 15.88 24.92
C VAL A 347 -16.32 15.47 25.93
N TYR A 348 -17.54 15.98 25.76
CA TYR A 348 -18.69 15.73 26.64
C TYR A 348 -18.44 16.08 28.13
N GLY A 349 -17.74 17.18 28.40
CA GLY A 349 -17.36 17.64 29.75
C GLY A 349 -15.96 17.22 30.18
N PHE A 350 -15.28 16.36 29.42
CA PHE A 350 -13.98 15.81 29.76
C PHE A 350 -12.85 16.43 28.94
N LYS A 351 -11.75 16.80 29.61
CA LYS A 351 -10.52 17.26 28.94
C LYS A 351 -9.73 16.06 28.44
N MET A 352 -9.54 15.97 27.13
CA MET A 352 -8.79 14.90 26.47
C MET A 352 -7.58 15.47 25.70
N THR A 353 -6.94 16.50 26.26
CA THR A 353 -5.90 17.29 25.57
C THR A 353 -4.64 16.50 25.20
N SER A 354 -4.42 15.31 25.78
CA SER A 354 -3.33 14.41 25.40
C SER A 354 -3.40 13.98 23.92
N MET A 355 -4.61 13.90 23.36
CA MET A 355 -4.85 13.52 21.96
C MET A 355 -4.41 14.57 20.93
N LYS A 356 -4.15 15.81 21.37
CA LYS A 356 -3.79 16.93 20.49
C LYS A 356 -2.40 16.81 19.87
N LYS A 357 -1.44 16.27 20.63
CA LYS A 357 -0.02 16.36 20.30
C LYS A 357 0.33 15.52 19.08
N GLU A 358 -0.22 14.33 18.96
CA GLU A 358 0.02 13.45 17.82
C GLU A 358 -0.65 14.03 16.57
N TYR A 359 -1.91 14.46 16.70
CA TYR A 359 -2.67 15.05 15.61
C TYR A 359 -1.95 16.23 14.92
N ILE A 360 -1.34 17.14 15.69
CA ILE A 360 -0.73 18.34 15.12
C ILE A 360 0.64 18.10 14.48
N LEU A 361 1.31 17.00 14.84
CA LEU A 361 2.62 16.64 14.29
C LEU A 361 2.51 15.75 13.05
N ASP A 362 1.32 15.25 12.71
CA ASP A 362 1.10 14.52 11.47
C ASP A 362 0.52 15.42 10.38
N GLY A 363 1.01 15.24 9.15
CA GLY A 363 0.51 15.92 7.95
C GLY A 363 -0.91 15.47 7.64
N GLN A 364 -1.86 16.39 7.77
CA GLN A 364 -3.27 16.06 7.65
C GLN A 364 -3.71 16.03 6.18
N VAL A 365 -4.16 14.86 5.73
CA VAL A 365 -4.61 14.66 4.34
C VAL A 365 -6.13 14.85 4.22
N ALA A 366 -6.57 15.99 3.71
CA ALA A 366 -7.98 16.18 3.38
C ALA A 366 -8.19 17.15 2.22
N VAL A 367 -9.44 17.18 1.72
CA VAL A 367 -9.87 18.16 0.72
C VAL A 367 -10.18 19.45 1.46
N LEU A 368 -9.45 20.50 1.13
CA LEU A 368 -9.70 21.86 1.60
C LEU A 368 -10.50 22.64 0.58
N LYS A 369 -11.18 23.69 1.04
CA LYS A 369 -11.91 24.60 0.14
C LYS A 369 -10.96 25.67 -0.41
N PRO A 370 -11.16 26.14 -1.66
CA PRO A 370 -10.35 27.20 -2.26
C PRO A 370 -10.21 28.45 -1.37
N GLU A 371 -11.28 28.82 -0.64
CA GLU A 371 -11.33 30.03 0.17
C GLU A 371 -10.37 30.00 1.38
N SER A 372 -9.90 28.81 1.74
CA SER A 372 -8.90 28.63 2.79
C SER A 372 -7.52 29.18 2.40
N ILE A 373 -7.21 29.37 1.11
CA ILE A 373 -5.93 29.98 0.70
C ILE A 373 -5.89 31.45 1.12
N ILE A 374 -4.78 31.86 1.75
CA ILE A 374 -4.57 33.23 2.22
C ILE A 374 -3.23 33.83 1.75
N SER A 375 -2.53 33.16 0.84
CA SER A 375 -1.29 33.64 0.21
C SER A 375 -1.24 33.32 -1.28
N ASP A 376 -0.17 33.73 -1.94
CA ASP A 376 0.28 33.11 -3.19
C ASP A 376 0.73 31.65 -2.98
N GLU A 377 0.85 30.94 -4.10
CA GLU A 377 1.28 29.53 -4.17
C GLU A 377 2.77 29.47 -4.55
N VAL A 378 3.58 28.86 -3.70
CA VAL A 378 5.05 28.88 -3.83
C VAL A 378 5.59 27.50 -4.10
N LYS A 379 6.25 27.34 -5.24
CA LYS A 379 6.93 26.10 -5.62
C LYS A 379 8.22 25.93 -4.83
N VAL A 380 8.32 24.86 -4.05
CA VAL A 380 9.49 24.60 -3.18
C VAL A 380 10.44 23.54 -3.74
N LYS A 381 9.97 22.68 -4.64
CA LYS A 381 10.82 21.70 -5.32
C LYS A 381 10.22 21.28 -6.64
N SER A 382 11.09 21.01 -7.62
CA SER A 382 10.72 20.44 -8.91
C SER A 382 11.69 19.33 -9.29
N TRP A 383 11.20 18.33 -10.00
CA TRP A 383 12.03 17.27 -10.57
C TRP A 383 11.71 17.11 -12.05
N ASP A 384 12.78 17.06 -12.85
CA ASP A 384 12.78 16.48 -14.20
C ASP A 384 13.05 14.99 -14.01
N LEU A 385 12.04 14.14 -14.22
CA LEU A 385 12.14 12.71 -13.92
C LEU A 385 13.11 11.97 -14.85
N ASN A 386 13.48 12.55 -16.00
CA ASN A 386 14.55 12.02 -16.82
C ASN A 386 15.94 12.22 -16.19
N LYS A 387 16.08 13.10 -15.19
CA LYS A 387 17.37 13.46 -14.57
C LYS A 387 17.42 13.27 -13.05
N ALA A 388 16.29 13.20 -12.37
CA ALA A 388 16.22 13.12 -10.90
C ALA A 388 17.02 11.93 -10.35
N SER A 389 17.72 12.12 -9.23
CA SER A 389 18.33 11.01 -8.48
C SER A 389 17.55 10.70 -7.20
N ILE A 390 17.81 9.55 -6.58
CA ILE A 390 17.19 9.16 -5.31
C ILE A 390 17.60 10.12 -4.18
N GLU A 391 18.84 10.62 -4.24
CA GLU A 391 19.39 11.58 -3.28
C GLU A 391 18.65 12.92 -3.34
N ASP A 392 18.16 13.33 -4.52
CA ASP A 392 17.40 14.57 -4.73
C ASP A 392 16.01 14.56 -4.07
N LEU A 393 15.55 13.40 -3.59
CA LEU A 393 14.23 13.23 -2.97
C LEU A 393 14.20 13.61 -1.49
N SER A 394 15.37 13.82 -0.88
CA SER A 394 15.49 14.55 0.39
C SER A 394 16.07 15.93 0.10
N PHE A 395 15.36 16.98 0.47
CA PHE A 395 15.72 18.34 0.07
C PHE A 395 15.39 19.37 1.14
N THR A 396 16.08 20.50 1.06
CA THR A 396 15.77 21.72 1.81
C THR A 396 15.49 22.84 0.81
N SER A 397 14.43 23.62 1.02
CA SER A 397 14.13 24.81 0.24
C SER A 397 13.71 25.96 1.15
N GLU A 398 14.15 27.16 0.79
CA GLU A 398 13.57 28.39 1.31
C GLU A 398 12.32 28.76 0.49
N PHE A 399 11.38 29.46 1.12
CA PHE A 399 10.18 29.96 0.46
C PHE A 399 9.74 31.30 1.07
N LYS A 400 8.95 32.06 0.31
CA LYS A 400 8.33 33.32 0.73
C LYS A 400 6.90 33.41 0.21
N PHE A 401 5.95 33.52 1.12
CA PHE A 401 4.55 33.77 0.84
C PHE A 401 4.25 35.26 0.90
N THR A 402 3.45 35.74 -0.03
CA THR A 402 2.81 37.06 0.01
C THR A 402 1.35 36.86 0.43
N CYS A 403 0.96 37.38 1.59
CA CYS A 403 -0.40 37.24 2.10
C CYS A 403 -1.40 38.01 1.22
N SER A 404 -2.46 37.35 0.77
CA SER A 404 -3.44 37.94 -0.16
C SER A 404 -4.55 38.72 0.54
N LYS A 405 -4.74 38.51 1.84
CA LYS A 405 -5.76 39.14 2.67
C LYS A 405 -5.33 39.20 4.14
N ASN A 406 -5.99 40.04 4.93
CA ASN A 406 -5.92 39.95 6.38
C ASN A 406 -6.57 38.63 6.82
N ALA A 407 -5.86 37.80 7.56
CA ALA A 407 -6.33 36.47 7.94
C ALA A 407 -5.57 35.93 9.17
N ARG A 408 -6.09 34.84 9.73
CA ARG A 408 -5.40 34.05 10.75
C ARG A 408 -4.83 32.78 10.12
N VAL A 409 -3.50 32.67 10.12
CA VAL A 409 -2.76 31.53 9.59
C VAL A 409 -2.90 30.35 10.55
N HIS A 410 -3.51 29.27 10.07
CA HIS A 410 -3.72 28.04 10.83
C HIS A 410 -2.78 26.91 10.41
N GLY A 411 -2.20 26.99 9.22
CA GLY A 411 -1.40 25.92 8.65
C GLY A 411 -0.71 26.31 7.35
N ILE A 412 0.18 25.43 6.92
CA ILE A 412 0.73 25.40 5.56
C ILE A 412 0.09 24.22 4.85
N CYS A 413 -0.54 24.47 3.73
CA CYS A 413 -1.03 23.42 2.85
C CYS A 413 0.02 23.12 1.77
N GLY A 414 0.29 21.85 1.56
CA GLY A 414 1.15 21.33 0.52
C GLY A 414 0.39 20.46 -0.48
N TYR A 415 0.63 20.70 -1.75
CA TYR A 415 0.10 19.90 -2.85
C TYR A 415 1.17 19.77 -3.94
N PHE A 416 0.85 19.06 -5.01
CA PHE A 416 1.78 18.86 -6.13
C PHE A 416 1.12 18.99 -7.50
N ASP A 417 1.97 19.31 -8.48
CA ASP A 417 1.62 19.40 -9.90
C ASP A 417 2.36 18.33 -10.68
N ILE A 418 1.70 17.82 -11.72
CA ILE A 418 2.20 16.75 -12.59
C ILE A 418 2.09 17.21 -14.05
N THR A 419 3.19 17.08 -14.79
CA THR A 419 3.26 17.40 -16.21
C THR A 419 3.75 16.21 -17.02
N PHE A 420 3.13 15.98 -18.17
CA PHE A 420 3.55 15.05 -19.20
C PHE A 420 3.92 15.86 -20.43
N ARG A 421 5.22 16.01 -20.69
CA ARG A 421 5.72 16.74 -21.85
C ARG A 421 6.89 16.03 -22.49
N ASN A 422 7.08 16.25 -23.79
CA ASN A 422 8.28 15.80 -24.49
C ASN A 422 8.85 16.95 -25.34
N PRO A 423 9.76 17.76 -24.78
CA PRO A 423 10.31 18.92 -25.48
C PRO A 423 11.08 18.61 -26.76
N LYS A 424 11.44 17.33 -27.00
CA LYS A 424 12.15 16.91 -28.21
C LYS A 424 11.22 16.69 -29.41
N GLU A 425 9.91 16.58 -29.16
CA GLU A 425 8.91 16.27 -30.17
C GLU A 425 7.93 17.44 -30.33
N SER A 426 8.12 18.25 -31.37
CA SER A 426 7.35 19.50 -31.56
C SER A 426 5.84 19.32 -31.72
N THR A 427 5.38 18.12 -32.10
CA THR A 427 3.96 17.77 -32.22
C THR A 427 3.40 17.10 -30.97
N PHE A 428 4.21 16.98 -29.91
CA PHE A 428 3.78 16.39 -28.66
C PHE A 428 2.87 17.38 -27.91
N GLU A 429 1.69 16.93 -27.53
CA GLU A 429 0.74 17.70 -26.76
C GLU A 429 0.99 17.45 -25.27
N ASP A 430 1.36 18.53 -24.57
CA ASP A 430 1.60 18.50 -23.14
C ASP A 430 0.27 18.29 -22.38
N VAL A 431 0.31 17.40 -21.39
CA VAL A 431 -0.81 17.18 -20.47
C VAL A 431 -0.38 17.57 -19.06
N TYR A 432 -1.29 18.18 -18.31
CA TYR A 432 -1.01 18.71 -16.99
C TYR A 432 -2.20 18.48 -16.05
N PHE A 433 -1.91 18.14 -14.80
CA PHE A 433 -2.89 18.27 -13.73
C PHE A 433 -2.24 18.73 -12.43
N SER A 434 -3.06 19.33 -11.58
CA SER A 434 -2.68 19.79 -10.25
C SER A 434 -3.56 19.15 -9.19
N THR A 435 -2.98 18.90 -8.02
CA THR A 435 -3.71 18.55 -6.80
C THR A 435 -4.01 19.78 -5.94
N SER A 436 -3.82 20.99 -6.48
CA SER A 436 -4.22 22.24 -5.84
C SER A 436 -5.68 22.21 -5.44
N LEU A 437 -5.96 22.84 -4.30
CA LEU A 437 -7.31 23.08 -3.80
C LEU A 437 -8.10 24.08 -4.66
N LEU A 438 -7.46 24.73 -5.65
CA LEU A 438 -8.12 25.51 -6.72
C LEU A 438 -8.61 24.63 -7.89
N CYS A 439 -8.22 23.35 -7.93
CA CYS A 439 -8.59 22.41 -8.97
C CYS A 439 -9.66 21.42 -8.48
N LYS A 440 -10.17 20.61 -9.42
CA LYS A 440 -11.06 19.50 -9.07
C LYS A 440 -10.34 18.55 -8.09
N PRO A 441 -10.95 18.17 -6.95
CA PRO A 441 -10.32 17.28 -6.00
C PRO A 441 -9.92 15.94 -6.61
N THR A 442 -8.73 15.49 -6.25
CA THR A 442 -8.16 14.17 -6.57
C THR A 442 -8.15 13.30 -5.32
N HIS A 443 -7.88 12.00 -5.46
CA HIS A 443 -7.79 11.10 -4.32
C HIS A 443 -6.61 11.42 -3.39
N TRP A 444 -5.55 12.08 -3.90
CA TRP A 444 -4.43 12.59 -3.10
C TRP A 444 -4.80 13.74 -2.18
N LYS A 445 -5.86 14.48 -2.53
CA LYS A 445 -6.30 15.68 -1.80
C LYS A 445 -5.11 16.65 -1.61
N GLN A 446 -4.95 17.21 -0.41
CA GLN A 446 -3.78 18.01 -0.03
C GLN A 446 -3.24 17.56 1.32
N CYS A 447 -1.95 17.80 1.58
CA CYS A 447 -1.30 17.53 2.86
C CYS A 447 -1.10 18.83 3.64
N THR A 448 -1.68 18.93 4.83
CA THR A 448 -1.69 20.17 5.62
C THR A 448 -0.89 20.02 6.91
N PHE A 449 0.06 20.92 7.11
CA PHE A 449 0.84 21.03 8.33
C PHE A 449 0.21 22.09 9.23
N ILE A 450 -0.49 21.64 10.27
CA ILE A 450 -1.23 22.52 11.19
C ILE A 450 -0.25 23.18 12.17
N LEU A 451 -0.47 24.47 12.47
CA LEU A 451 0.32 25.20 13.46
C LEU A 451 -0.32 25.06 14.84
N GLU A 452 0.49 24.74 15.85
CA GLU A 452 0.03 24.72 17.25
C GLU A 452 -0.47 26.09 17.70
N ASN A 453 0.25 27.14 17.29
CA ASN A 453 -0.10 28.51 17.58
C ASN A 453 -0.39 29.24 16.27
N ALA A 454 -1.67 29.45 15.98
CA ALA A 454 -2.11 30.27 14.87
C ALA A 454 -1.74 31.75 15.08
N PHE A 455 -1.38 32.46 14.01
CA PHE A 455 -0.96 33.85 14.07
C PHE A 455 -1.67 34.70 13.00
N ASN A 456 -1.79 36.01 13.25
CA ASN A 456 -2.44 36.93 12.32
C ASN A 456 -1.45 37.50 11.30
N VAL A 457 -1.94 37.72 10.09
CA VAL A 457 -1.22 38.38 9.00
C VAL A 457 -2.07 39.48 8.37
N GLN A 458 -1.40 40.47 7.78
CA GLN A 458 -2.01 41.52 6.98
C GLN A 458 -1.85 41.25 5.48
N GLN A 459 -2.76 41.80 4.67
CA GLN A 459 -2.63 41.79 3.22
C GLN A 459 -1.32 42.44 2.79
N GLY A 460 -0.57 41.76 1.92
CA GLY A 460 0.75 42.17 1.44
C GLY A 460 1.90 41.86 2.40
N GLU A 461 1.61 41.33 3.60
CA GLU A 461 2.66 40.85 4.51
C GLU A 461 3.41 39.66 3.89
N ILE A 462 4.72 39.59 4.13
CA ILE A 462 5.56 38.52 3.61
C ILE A 462 5.98 37.59 4.75
N ILE A 463 5.59 36.33 4.63
CA ILE A 463 6.00 35.25 5.53
C ILE A 463 7.06 34.42 4.81
N GLN A 464 8.23 34.29 5.41
CA GLN A 464 9.34 33.52 4.86
C GLN A 464 9.66 32.31 5.73
N GLY A 465 10.23 31.28 5.13
CA GLY A 465 10.52 30.05 5.86
C GLY A 465 11.44 29.11 5.13
N THR A 466 11.68 27.98 5.78
CA THR A 466 12.44 26.87 5.24
C THR A 466 11.64 25.59 5.44
N ILE A 467 11.57 24.76 4.40
CA ILE A 467 11.07 23.39 4.47
C ILE A 467 12.24 22.43 4.25
N THR A 468 12.37 21.42 5.09
CA THR A 468 13.29 20.29 4.88
C THR A 468 12.49 19.00 4.88
N VAL A 469 12.43 18.34 3.72
CA VAL A 469 11.80 17.03 3.55
C VAL A 469 12.89 15.98 3.58
N THR A 470 12.80 15.04 4.53
CA THR A 470 13.75 13.94 4.69
C THR A 470 13.01 12.61 4.62
N ARG A 471 13.54 11.68 3.83
CA ARG A 471 13.07 10.29 3.81
C ARG A 471 13.78 9.49 4.91
N LEU A 472 13.04 8.71 5.70
CA LEU A 472 13.63 7.99 6.83
C LEU A 472 14.44 6.78 6.33
N LYS A 473 15.64 6.57 6.87
CA LYS A 473 16.53 5.48 6.43
C LYS A 473 15.99 4.08 6.70
N ARG A 474 15.22 3.91 7.79
CA ARG A 474 14.63 2.62 8.21
C ARG A 474 13.28 2.35 7.55
N ASN A 475 12.49 3.40 7.31
CA ASN A 475 11.24 3.32 6.55
C ASN A 475 11.20 4.44 5.50
N HIS A 476 11.71 4.16 4.30
CA HIS A 476 11.82 5.16 3.23
C HIS A 476 10.48 5.57 2.61
N ARG A 477 9.37 4.98 3.08
CA ARG A 477 7.99 5.29 2.69
C ARG A 477 7.42 6.47 3.49
N ASP A 478 7.90 6.67 4.71
CA ASP A 478 7.51 7.78 5.56
C ASP A 478 8.35 9.02 5.28
N LEU A 479 7.73 10.19 5.43
CA LEU A 479 8.41 11.47 5.32
C LEU A 479 8.49 12.16 6.67
N LYS A 480 9.64 12.80 6.89
CA LYS A 480 9.84 13.75 7.97
C LYS A 480 9.98 15.14 7.37
N VAL A 481 9.15 16.08 7.81
CA VAL A 481 9.08 17.43 7.27
C VAL A 481 9.38 18.42 8.39
N ASP A 482 10.58 19.02 8.38
CA ASP A 482 10.95 20.08 9.30
C ASP A 482 10.61 21.45 8.68
N LEU A 483 9.81 22.28 9.38
CA LEU A 483 9.32 23.57 8.91
C LEU A 483 9.67 24.72 9.87
N SER A 484 10.12 25.84 9.31
CA SER A 484 10.30 27.10 10.04
C SER A 484 9.60 28.26 9.33
N LEU A 485 9.10 29.23 10.10
CA LEU A 485 8.44 30.42 9.61
C LEU A 485 8.89 31.66 10.38
N SER A 486 9.03 32.78 9.67
CA SER A 486 9.28 34.10 10.26
C SER A 486 8.63 35.20 9.43
N ARG A 487 8.37 36.36 10.06
CA ARG A 487 7.99 37.57 9.34
C ARG A 487 9.21 38.15 8.63
N ALA A 488 9.12 38.36 7.31
CA ALA A 488 10.27 38.84 6.54
C ALA A 488 10.68 40.29 6.92
N SER A 489 9.76 41.09 7.45
CA SER A 489 10.00 42.49 7.83
C SER A 489 10.79 42.64 9.14
N SER A 490 10.59 41.75 10.10
CA SER A 490 11.13 41.85 11.46
C SER A 490 12.05 40.69 11.86
N ASN A 491 12.08 39.60 11.07
CA ASN A 491 12.63 38.30 11.46
C ASN A 491 12.02 37.73 12.76
N GLU A 492 10.81 38.17 13.12
CA GLU A 492 10.07 37.58 14.22
C GLU A 492 9.75 36.11 13.88
N ILE A 493 10.17 35.20 14.75
CA ILE A 493 9.96 33.77 14.58
C ILE A 493 8.50 33.45 14.88
N LEU A 494 7.84 32.83 13.91
CA LEU A 494 6.43 32.39 13.97
C LEU A 494 6.32 30.89 14.23
N LEU A 495 7.27 30.13 13.69
CA LEU A 495 7.40 28.69 13.87
C LEU A 495 8.88 28.34 13.92
N ASP A 496 9.35 27.85 15.07
CA ASP A 496 10.75 27.47 15.25
C ASP A 496 10.96 25.99 14.98
N LYS A 497 11.30 25.67 13.72
CA LYS A 497 11.74 24.34 13.26
C LYS A 497 10.90 23.18 13.84
N VAL A 498 9.61 23.22 13.59
CA VAL A 498 8.69 22.15 14.02
C VAL A 498 8.79 20.98 13.05
N ARG A 499 8.80 19.77 13.61
CA ARG A 499 8.85 18.52 12.86
C ARG A 499 7.47 17.93 12.70
N TYR A 500 7.11 17.69 11.45
CA TYR A 500 5.93 16.94 11.05
C TYR A 500 6.31 15.60 10.44
N PHE A 501 5.35 14.69 10.40
CA PHE A 501 5.47 13.39 9.73
C PHE A 501 4.35 13.20 8.71
N VAL A 502 4.66 12.57 7.59
CA VAL A 502 3.66 12.07 6.63
C VAL A 502 3.81 10.55 6.62
N ARG A 503 2.79 9.86 7.13
CA ARG A 503 2.78 8.44 7.49
C ARG A 503 1.47 7.78 7.11
#